data_AF-A0A355BE03-F1
#
_entry.id   AF-A0A355BE03-F1
#
_cell.length_a   1.000
_cell.length_b   1.000
_cell.length_c   1.000
_cell.angle_alpha   90.00
_cell.angle_beta   90.00
_cell.angle_gamma   90.00
#
_symmetry.space_group_name_H-M   'P 1'
#
loop_
_entity.id
_entity.type
_entity.pdbx_description
1 polymer ?
#
loop_
_entity_poly.entity_id
_entity_poly.type
_entity_poly.pdbx_seq_one_letter_code
_entity_poly.pdbx_strand_id
1 'polypeptide(L)'
;MSKRVECIKFQTTLESLDDQELESDTRSTIDNYYFTLRPRLEDKLDELKLQQRSKVSCKIEDLNLIPKLPEIKLDRFSGDIMKWRCFIESFDTHVHNNSRLSDLIKFQYLKNS
;
A
#
# COMPACT_ATOMS: atom_id res chain seq x y z
N MET A 1 -47.44 -9.19 28.94
CA MET A 1 -46.78 -9.68 27.70
C MET A 1 -46.64 -8.59 26.61
N SER A 2 -46.46 -7.31 26.96
CA SER A 2 -46.63 -6.19 26.02
C SER A 2 -45.32 -5.67 25.39
N LYS A 3 -44.19 -5.74 26.10
CA LYS A 3 -42.90 -5.19 25.62
C LYS A 3 -42.28 -5.94 24.42
N ARG A 4 -42.53 -7.25 24.32
CA ARG A 4 -41.97 -8.08 23.23
C ARG A 4 -42.59 -7.74 21.89
N VAL A 5 -43.90 -7.52 21.86
CA VAL A 5 -44.65 -7.15 20.65
C VAL A 5 -44.23 -5.76 20.17
N GLU A 6 -43.98 -4.85 21.11
CA GLU A 6 -43.54 -3.48 20.82
C GLU A 6 -42.11 -3.46 20.26
N CYS A 7 -41.21 -4.26 20.82
CA CYS A 7 -39.86 -4.44 20.29
C CYS A 7 -39.86 -5.04 18.87
N ILE A 8 -40.68 -6.06 18.62
CA ILE A 8 -40.81 -6.65 17.28
C ILE A 8 -41.31 -5.62 16.28
N LYS A 9 -42.34 -4.82 16.64
CA LYS A 9 -42.83 -3.74 15.77
C LYS A 9 -41.74 -2.72 15.48
N PHE A 10 -41.00 -2.31 16.51
CA PHE A 10 -39.91 -1.34 16.37
C PHE A 10 -38.79 -1.87 15.47
N GLN A 11 -38.46 -3.14 15.63
CA GLN A 11 -37.47 -3.83 14.82
C GLN A 11 -37.91 -3.97 13.36
N THR A 12 -39.16 -4.38 13.11
CA THR A 12 -39.71 -4.42 11.75
C THR A 12 -39.74 -3.03 11.10
N THR A 13 -40.01 -1.97 11.87
CA THR A 13 -39.94 -0.59 11.37
C THR A 13 -38.51 -0.18 11.01
N LEU A 14 -37.53 -0.50 11.87
CA LEU A 14 -36.11 -0.25 11.58
C LEU A 14 -35.61 -1.00 10.33
N GLU A 15 -35.97 -2.28 10.21
CA GLU A 15 -35.59 -3.12 9.07
C GLU A 15 -36.21 -2.59 7.76
N SER A 16 -37.45 -2.09 7.79
CA SER A 16 -38.09 -1.49 6.60
C SER A 16 -37.48 -0.15 6.15
N LEU A 17 -36.78 0.56 7.04
CA LEU A 17 -36.14 1.84 6.71
C LEU A 17 -34.82 1.65 5.97
N ASP A 18 -34.14 0.50 6.14
CA ASP A 18 -32.87 0.17 5.48
C ASP A 18 -33.08 -0.32 4.03
N ASP A 19 -34.15 -1.08 3.78
CA ASP A 19 -34.47 -1.63 2.46
C ASP A 19 -34.87 -0.57 1.41
N GLN A 20 -35.27 0.63 1.86
CA GLN A 20 -35.76 1.69 0.98
C GLN A 20 -34.64 2.63 0.50
N GLU A 21 -33.48 2.69 1.17
CA GLU A 21 -32.41 3.65 0.85
C GLU A 21 -31.40 3.11 -0.19
N LEU A 22 -31.42 1.80 -0.45
CA LEU A 22 -30.78 1.18 -1.63
C LEU A 22 -31.71 1.29 -2.86
N GLU A 23 -32.28 2.49 -3.04
CA GLU A 23 -33.08 2.87 -4.18
C GLU A 23 -32.33 2.59 -5.49
N SER A 24 -33.03 2.02 -6.48
CA SER A 24 -32.54 1.77 -7.83
C SER A 24 -31.69 2.92 -8.41
N ASP A 25 -32.01 4.14 -8.02
CA ASP A 25 -31.34 5.37 -8.46
C ASP A 25 -29.91 5.50 -7.90
N THR A 26 -29.66 5.08 -6.66
CA THR A 26 -28.31 5.06 -6.07
C THR A 26 -27.46 3.98 -6.72
N ARG A 27 -28.03 2.78 -6.90
CA ARG A 27 -27.39 1.64 -7.59
C ARG A 27 -27.04 2.02 -9.03
N SER A 28 -27.97 2.64 -9.75
CA SER A 28 -27.78 3.09 -11.12
C SER A 28 -26.70 4.17 -11.22
N THR A 29 -26.65 5.11 -10.27
CA THR A 29 -25.61 6.14 -10.21
C THR A 29 -24.23 5.53 -10.02
N ILE A 30 -24.11 4.57 -9.09
CA ILE A 30 -22.86 3.85 -8.82
C ILE A 30 -22.42 3.05 -10.05
N ASP A 31 -23.35 2.30 -10.66
CA ASP A 31 -23.07 1.49 -11.84
C ASP A 31 -22.60 2.36 -13.01
N ASN A 32 -23.27 3.48 -13.27
CA ASN A 32 -22.86 4.42 -14.32
C ASN A 32 -21.45 4.98 -14.06
N TYR A 33 -21.14 5.38 -12.82
CA TYR A 33 -19.80 5.82 -12.46
C TYR A 33 -18.75 4.72 -12.66
N TYR A 34 -19.08 3.49 -12.24
CA TYR A 34 -18.19 2.33 -12.36
C TYR A 34 -17.92 1.98 -13.82
N PHE A 35 -18.97 1.81 -14.63
CA PHE A 35 -18.85 1.44 -16.04
C PHE A 35 -18.20 2.52 -16.90
N THR A 36 -18.27 3.79 -16.50
CA THR A 36 -17.60 4.89 -17.22
C THR A 36 -16.12 5.03 -16.87
N LEU A 37 -15.74 4.79 -15.60
CA LEU A 37 -14.35 4.95 -15.18
C LEU A 37 -13.50 3.70 -15.34
N ARG A 38 -14.07 2.52 -15.09
CA ARG A 38 -13.34 1.24 -15.17
C ARG A 38 -12.55 1.06 -16.47
N PRO A 39 -13.14 1.20 -17.67
CA PRO A 39 -12.39 0.99 -18.92
C PRO A 39 -11.23 1.99 -19.07
N ARG A 40 -11.42 3.25 -18.65
CA ARG A 40 -10.37 4.29 -18.74
C ARG A 40 -9.19 3.99 -17.83
N LEU A 41 -9.45 3.43 -16.65
CA LEU A 41 -8.41 3.02 -15.72
C LEU A 41 -7.66 1.79 -16.23
N GLU A 42 -8.37 0.82 -16.81
CA GLU A 42 -7.77 -0.36 -17.45
C GLU A 42 -6.87 0.05 -18.62
N ASP A 43 -7.33 0.94 -19.50
CA ASP A 43 -6.53 1.49 -20.61
C ASP A 43 -5.27 2.20 -20.10
N LYS A 44 -5.40 3.03 -19.05
CA LYS A 44 -4.26 3.75 -18.45
C LYS A 44 -3.27 2.80 -17.80
N LEU A 45 -3.76 1.74 -17.15
CA LEU A 45 -2.93 0.72 -16.54
C LEU A 45 -2.11 -0.03 -17.60
N ASP A 46 -2.73 -0.36 -18.73
CA ASP A 46 -2.04 -1.03 -19.83
C ASP A 46 -1.06 -0.09 -20.55
N GLU A 47 -1.39 1.19 -20.73
CA GLU A 47 -0.45 2.22 -21.20
C GLU A 47 0.82 2.26 -20.32
N LEU A 48 0.66 2.27 -18.99
CA LEU A 48 1.77 2.31 -18.04
C LEU A 48 2.60 1.03 -18.04
N LYS A 49 1.99 -0.15 -18.18
CA LYS A 49 2.72 -1.43 -18.29
C LYS A 49 3.57 -1.47 -19.57
N LEU A 50 3.06 -0.95 -20.68
CA LEU A 50 3.80 -0.86 -21.94
C LEU A 50 4.97 0.13 -21.83
N GLN A 51 4.78 1.27 -21.16
CA GLN A 51 5.86 2.23 -20.86
C GLN A 51 6.93 1.66 -19.92
N GLN A 52 6.55 0.79 -18.99
CA GLN A 52 7.50 0.12 -18.11
C GLN A 52 8.35 -0.88 -18.91
N ARG A 53 7.78 -1.62 -19.88
CA ARG A 53 8.55 -2.49 -20.78
C ARG A 53 9.54 -1.71 -21.68
N SER A 54 9.19 -0.52 -22.15
CA SER A 54 10.10 0.28 -23.00
C SER A 54 11.19 1.02 -22.22
N LYS A 55 11.04 1.22 -20.90
CA LYS A 55 12.06 1.82 -20.02
C LYS A 55 13.01 0.81 -19.36
N VAL A 56 12.87 -0.49 -19.62
CA VAL A 56 13.81 -1.53 -19.12
C VAL A 56 15.03 -1.71 -20.02
N SER A 57 15.22 -0.88 -21.06
CA SER A 57 16.54 -0.71 -21.68
C SER A 57 17.43 0.23 -20.87
N CYS A 58 17.56 -0.06 -19.57
CA CYS A 58 18.69 0.44 -18.80
C CYS A 58 19.85 -0.50 -19.10
N LYS A 59 20.85 0.03 -19.81
CA LYS A 59 22.08 -0.65 -20.19
C LYS A 59 22.62 -1.46 -19.00
N ILE A 60 22.61 -2.78 -19.13
CA ILE A 60 23.19 -3.74 -18.16
C ILE A 60 24.73 -3.76 -18.36
N GLU A 61 25.35 -2.59 -18.49
CA GLU A 61 26.81 -2.45 -18.64
C GLU A 61 27.45 -1.86 -17.37
N ASP A 62 26.64 -1.32 -16.45
CA ASP A 62 27.10 -0.76 -15.16
C ASP A 62 26.92 -1.71 -13.95
N LEU A 63 26.69 -3.01 -14.16
CA LEU A 63 26.72 -3.99 -13.05
C LEU A 63 28.13 -4.21 -12.49
N ASN A 64 29.17 -3.66 -13.12
CA ASN A 64 30.55 -3.61 -12.59
C ASN A 64 30.85 -2.35 -11.75
N LEU A 65 29.87 -1.47 -11.54
CA LEU A 65 29.97 -0.32 -10.65
C LEU A 65 29.25 -0.54 -9.32
N ILE A 66 29.03 -1.80 -8.89
CA ILE A 66 28.76 -2.06 -7.48
C ILE A 66 30.04 -1.64 -6.75
N PRO A 67 30.10 -0.46 -6.11
CA PRO A 67 31.26 -0.14 -5.31
C PRO A 67 31.28 -1.24 -4.26
N LYS A 68 32.38 -1.98 -4.10
CA LYS A 68 32.57 -2.77 -2.88
C LYS A 68 32.49 -1.77 -1.74
N LEU A 69 31.30 -1.65 -1.16
CA LEU A 69 31.03 -0.64 -0.15
C LEU A 69 31.91 -0.97 1.06
N PRO A 70 32.45 0.04 1.74
CA PRO A 70 32.92 -0.14 3.09
C PRO A 70 31.78 -0.81 3.87
N GLU A 71 32.10 -1.87 4.61
CA GLU A 71 31.14 -2.53 5.49
C GLU A 71 30.55 -1.47 6.43
N ILE A 72 29.33 -1.02 6.13
CA ILE A 72 28.58 -0.14 7.03
C ILE A 72 28.25 -1.04 8.20
N LYS A 73 29.03 -0.92 9.28
CA LYS A 73 28.82 -1.64 10.52
C LYS A 73 27.55 -1.09 11.18
N LEU A 74 26.40 -1.52 10.69
CA LEU A 74 25.15 -1.36 11.42
C LEU A 74 25.18 -2.33 12.59
N ASP A 75 24.92 -1.82 13.78
CA ASP A 75 24.69 -2.67 14.93
C ASP A 75 23.44 -3.50 14.68
N ARG A 76 23.57 -4.81 14.90
CA ARG A 76 22.45 -5.74 14.74
C ARG A 76 21.36 -5.38 15.73
N PHE A 77 20.10 -5.29 15.27
CA PHE A 77 19.01 -5.02 16.19
C PHE A 77 18.83 -6.20 17.14
N SER A 78 19.10 -5.97 18.43
CA SER A 78 19.04 -7.02 19.46
C SER A 78 17.63 -7.55 19.76
N GLY A 79 16.58 -6.97 19.19
CA GLY A 79 15.17 -7.28 19.52
C GLY A 79 14.66 -6.54 20.76
N ASP A 80 15.52 -5.80 21.47
CA ASP A 80 15.13 -4.94 22.60
C ASP A 80 14.40 -3.69 22.10
N ILE A 81 13.11 -3.58 22.44
CA ILE A 81 12.24 -2.47 22.05
C ILE A 81 12.78 -1.11 22.55
N MET A 82 13.50 -1.08 23.67
CA MET A 82 14.06 0.16 24.22
C MET A 82 15.18 0.71 23.35
N LYS A 83 15.87 -0.17 22.61
CA LYS A 83 16.96 0.18 21.69
C LYS A 83 16.48 0.41 20.26
N TRP A 84 15.20 0.17 19.97
CA TRP A 84 14.63 0.34 18.63
C TRP A 84 14.82 1.75 18.10
N ARG A 85 14.60 2.77 18.94
CA ARG A 85 14.77 4.17 18.54
C ARG A 85 16.21 4.46 18.11
N CYS A 86 17.18 4.03 18.90
CA CYS A 86 18.60 4.23 18.58
C CYS A 86 19.00 3.47 17.30
N PHE A 87 18.46 2.26 17.10
CA PHE A 87 18.69 1.47 15.90
C PHE A 87 18.15 2.17 14.65
N ILE A 88 16.89 2.65 14.67
CA ILE A 88 16.28 3.28 13.49
C ILE A 88 16.94 4.62 13.17
N GLU A 89 17.33 5.42 14.18
CA GLU A 89 18.09 6.66 13.97
C GLU A 89 19.46 6.39 13.32
N SER A 90 20.15 5.33 13.74
CA SER A 90 21.41 4.89 13.11
C SER A 90 21.18 4.38 11.68
N PHE A 91 20.12 3.61 11.45
CA PHE A 91 19.76 3.13 10.12
C PHE A 91 19.42 4.29 9.16
N ASP A 92 18.67 5.29 9.64
CA ASP A 92 18.26 6.41 8.81
C ASP A 92 19.44 7.29 8.38
N THR A 93 20.36 7.54 9.31
CA THR A 93 21.57 8.34 9.05
C THR A 93 22.53 7.64 8.09
N HIS A 94 22.71 6.32 8.19
CA HIS A 94 23.71 5.59 7.40
C HIS A 94 23.17 5.00 6.09
N VAL A 95 21.89 4.62 6.05
CA VAL A 95 21.29 3.86 4.95
C VAL A 95 20.12 4.59 4.31
N HIS A 96 19.11 5.03 5.07
CA HIS A 96 17.89 5.59 4.47
C HIS A 96 18.14 6.91 3.73
N ASN A 97 18.88 7.83 4.36
CA ASN A 97 19.19 9.16 3.82
C ASN A 97 20.34 9.14 2.80
N ASN A 98 20.98 7.99 2.57
CA ASN A 98 22.06 7.87 1.61
C ASN A 98 21.49 7.76 0.18
N SER A 99 21.51 8.87 -0.54
CA SER A 99 21.02 8.97 -1.93
C SER A 99 21.79 8.13 -2.94
N ARG A 100 22.97 7.59 -2.56
CA ARG A 100 23.77 6.70 -3.40
C ARG A 100 23.30 5.25 -3.33
N LEU A 101 22.44 4.90 -2.36
CA LEU A 101 21.89 3.56 -2.21
C LEU A 101 20.54 3.45 -2.91
N SER A 102 20.38 2.42 -3.75
CA SER A 102 19.08 2.03 -4.29
C SER A 102 18.21 1.44 -3.18
N ASP A 103 16.88 1.60 -3.28
CA ASP A 103 15.93 1.08 -2.30
C ASP A 103 16.01 -0.44 -2.13
N LEU A 104 16.38 -1.18 -3.19
CA LEU A 104 16.66 -2.62 -3.11
C LEU A 104 17.83 -2.92 -2.15
N ILE A 105 18.88 -2.11 -2.23
CA ILE A 105 20.07 -2.26 -1.39
C ILE A 105 19.75 -1.86 0.05
N LYS A 106 18.97 -0.79 0.26
CA LYS A 106 18.48 -0.38 1.58
C LYS A 106 17.65 -1.50 2.24
N PHE A 107 16.78 -2.16 1.47
CA PHE A 107 16.02 -3.32 1.96
C PHE A 107 16.93 -4.49 2.35
N GLN A 108 17.95 -4.77 1.54
CA GLN A 108 18.92 -5.82 1.83
C GLN A 108 19.71 -5.53 3.13
N TYR A 109 20.02 -4.26 3.42
CA TYR A 109 20.60 -3.85 4.70
C TYR A 109 19.66 -4.14 5.86
N LEU A 110 18.39 -3.73 5.75
CA LEU A 110 17.39 -3.96 6.80
C LEU A 110 17.20 -5.46 7.10
N LYS A 111 17.23 -6.30 6.07
CA LYS A 111 17.07 -7.76 6.21
C LYS A 111 18.26 -8.43 6.90
N ASN A 112 19.46 -7.86 6.75
CA ASN A 112 20.69 -8.44 7.26
C ASN A 112 21.11 -7.87 8.63
N SER A 113 20.58 -6.69 9.00
CA SER A 113 20.74 -6.05 10.31
C SER A 113 19.91 -6.68 11.43
#